data_AF-A0A257KEW7-F1
#
_entry.id   AF-A0A257KEW7-F1
#
_cell.length_a   1.000
_cell.length_b   1.000
_cell.length_c   1.000
_cell.angle_alpha   90.00
_cell.angle_beta   90.00
_cell.angle_gamma   90.00
#
_symmetry.space_group_name_H-M   'P 1'
#
loop_
_entity.id
_entity.type
_entity.pdbx_description
1 polymer ?
#
loop_
_entity_poly.entity_id
_entity_poly.type
_entity_poly.pdbx_seq_one_letter_code
_entity_poly.pdbx_strand_id
1 'polypeptide(L)'
;MAKDASGWEAASDYDYLDTLAPSDLAWEWLRRNEQYEHDVAAFEHAPPESVGTRDLIRERWGLRFPDTAVPPGARRAGVLAA
;
A
#
# COMPACT_ATOMS: atom_id res chain seq x y z
N MET A 1 -6.34 3.06 -20.26
CA MET A 1 -5.48 4.22 -20.62
C MET A 1 -4.04 3.79 -20.50
N ALA A 2 -3.18 4.08 -21.48
CA ALA A 2 -1.74 3.83 -21.34
C ALA A 2 -1.18 4.82 -20.31
N LYS A 3 -0.49 4.29 -19.29
CA LYS A 3 0.25 5.10 -18.31
C LYS A 3 1.35 5.85 -19.05
N ASP A 4 1.33 7.18 -18.97
CA ASP A 4 2.37 8.03 -19.56
C ASP A 4 3.71 7.62 -18.94
N ALA A 5 4.61 7.11 -19.77
CA ALA A 5 5.92 6.62 -19.35
C ALA A 5 7.01 7.67 -19.64
N SER A 6 6.64 8.88 -20.08
CA SER A 6 7.60 9.96 -20.30
C SER A 6 8.35 10.26 -18.98
N GLY A 7 9.68 10.22 -19.01
CA GLY A 7 10.52 10.46 -17.83
C GLY A 7 11.06 9.22 -17.11
N TRP A 8 10.76 8.00 -17.58
CA TRP A 8 11.26 6.76 -16.94
C TRP A 8 12.80 6.64 -16.86
N GLU A 9 13.54 7.43 -17.66
CA GLU A 9 15.00 7.47 -17.68
C GLU A 9 15.62 8.45 -16.66
N ALA A 10 14.81 9.35 -16.09
CA ALA A 10 15.30 10.33 -15.13
C ALA A 10 15.59 9.65 -13.79
N ALA A 11 16.88 9.42 -13.50
CA ALA A 11 17.30 8.79 -12.25
C ALA A 11 16.79 9.52 -10.99
N SER A 12 16.69 10.85 -11.06
CA SER A 12 16.18 11.70 -9.96
C SER A 12 14.74 11.37 -9.55
N ASP A 13 13.93 10.81 -10.45
CA ASP A 13 12.56 10.42 -10.15
C ASP A 13 12.50 9.16 -9.27
N TYR A 14 13.64 8.47 -9.09
CA TYR A 14 13.80 7.28 -8.27
C TYR A 14 14.64 7.51 -7.00
N ASP A 15 15.20 8.70 -6.77
CA ASP A 15 16.01 9.01 -5.57
C ASP A 15 15.28 8.68 -4.25
N TYR A 16 13.95 8.75 -4.25
CA TYR A 16 13.14 8.40 -3.08
C TYR A 16 13.21 6.90 -2.73
N LEU A 17 13.47 6.01 -3.70
CA LEU A 17 13.63 4.57 -3.50
C LEU A 17 14.79 4.24 -2.56
N ASP A 18 15.85 5.03 -2.58
CA ASP A 18 17.03 4.83 -1.73
C ASP A 18 16.75 5.12 -0.25
N THR A 19 15.66 5.84 0.04
CA THR A 19 15.26 6.23 1.40
C THR A 19 14.09 5.41 1.94
N LEU A 20 13.46 4.58 1.10
CA LEU A 20 12.28 3.79 1.45
C LEU A 20 12.64 2.60 2.32
N ALA A 21 11.82 2.31 3.33
CA ALA A 21 11.92 1.06 4.05
C ALA A 21 11.53 -0.10 3.11
N PRO A 22 12.03 -1.33 3.35
CA PRO A 22 11.66 -2.49 2.54
C PRO A 22 10.14 -2.74 2.45
N SER A 23 9.39 -2.39 3.51
CA SER A 23 7.93 -2.49 3.53
C SER A 23 7.25 -1.49 2.59
N ASP A 24 7.78 -0.27 2.51
CA ASP A 24 7.21 0.76 1.63
C ASP A 24 7.54 0.46 0.16
N LEU A 25 8.73 -0.08 -0.11
CA LEU A 25 9.11 -0.55 -1.43
C LEU A 25 8.23 -1.74 -1.89
N ALA A 26 7.96 -2.69 -1.00
CA ALA A 26 7.01 -3.78 -1.27
C ALA A 26 5.60 -3.26 -1.58
N TRP A 27 5.16 -2.22 -0.88
CA TRP A 27 3.89 -1.55 -1.13
C TRP A 27 3.84 -0.86 -2.50
N GLU A 28 4.94 -0.19 -2.90
CA GLU A 28 5.06 0.45 -4.22
C GLU A 28 4.92 -0.52 -5.40
N TRP A 29 5.39 -1.76 -5.25
CA TRP A 29 5.16 -2.81 -6.25
C TRP A 29 3.75 -3.37 -6.22
N LEU A 30 3.20 -3.61 -5.02
CA LEU A 30 1.86 -4.15 -4.88
C LEU A 30 0.80 -3.21 -5.47
N ARG A 31 0.89 -1.91 -5.20
CA ARG A 31 -0.09 -0.92 -5.70
C ARG A 31 -0.09 -0.75 -7.21
N ARG A 32 0.97 -1.19 -7.91
CA ARG A 32 1.10 -1.16 -9.38
C ARG A 32 0.69 -2.47 -10.03
N ASN A 33 0.27 -3.48 -9.25
CA ASN A 33 -0.23 -4.75 -9.76
C ASN A 33 -1.67 -4.57 -10.23
N GLU A 34 -1.92 -4.83 -11.52
CA GLU A 34 -3.24 -4.65 -12.16
C GLU A 34 -4.34 -5.50 -11.48
N GLN A 35 -3.99 -6.68 -10.98
CA GLN A 35 -4.94 -7.53 -10.25
C GLN A 35 -5.26 -6.94 -8.87
N TYR A 36 -4.28 -6.35 -8.20
CA TYR A 36 -4.51 -5.64 -6.94
C TYR A 36 -5.39 -4.41 -7.15
N GLU A 37 -5.11 -3.61 -8.19
CA GLU A 37 -5.94 -2.45 -8.56
C GLU A 37 -7.38 -2.86 -8.85
N HIS A 38 -7.59 -3.96 -9.60
CA HIS A 38 -8.93 -4.49 -9.89
C HIS A 38 -9.66 -4.95 -8.62
N ASP A 39 -8.97 -5.66 -7.72
CA ASP A 39 -9.57 -6.13 -6.47
C ASP A 39 -9.99 -4.97 -5.56
N VAL A 40 -9.17 -3.92 -5.48
CA VAL A 40 -9.47 -2.70 -4.72
C VAL A 40 -10.62 -1.94 -5.34
N ALA A 41 -10.65 -1.76 -6.67
CA ALA A 41 -11.77 -1.11 -7.36
C ALA A 41 -13.10 -1.89 -7.17
N ALA A 42 -13.04 -3.22 -7.22
CA ALA A 42 -14.19 -4.07 -6.95
C ALA A 42 -14.69 -3.91 -5.50
N PHE A 43 -13.78 -3.69 -4.54
CA PHE A 43 -14.13 -3.37 -3.15
C PHE A 43 -14.76 -1.99 -2.99
N GLU A 44 -14.19 -0.95 -3.63
CA GLU A 44 -14.74 0.41 -3.56
C GLU A 44 -16.15 0.51 -4.13
N HIS A 45 -16.51 -0.37 -5.06
CA HIS A 45 -17.83 -0.43 -5.69
C HIS A 45 -18.77 -1.44 -5.02
N ALA A 46 -18.32 -2.18 -4.02
CA ALA A 46 -19.13 -3.16 -3.31
C ALA A 46 -20.07 -2.49 -2.30
N PRO A 47 -21.30 -3.03 -2.09
CA PRO A 47 -22.21 -2.50 -1.10
C PRO A 47 -21.65 -2.61 0.34
N PRO A 48 -22.05 -1.68 1.25
CA PRO A 48 -21.50 -1.55 2.59
C PRO A 48 -21.75 -2.75 3.52
N GLU A 49 -22.60 -3.70 3.12
CA GLU A 49 -22.81 -4.96 3.86
C GLU A 49 -21.65 -5.96 3.73
N SER A 50 -20.65 -5.64 2.91
CA SER A 50 -19.50 -6.49 2.66
C SER A 50 -18.38 -6.30 3.71
N VAL A 51 -18.76 -6.45 4.98
CA VAL A 51 -17.91 -6.24 6.17
C VAL A 51 -16.64 -7.12 6.15
N GLY A 52 -16.66 -8.26 5.46
CA GLY A 52 -15.50 -9.16 5.32
C GLY A 52 -14.56 -8.87 4.14
N THR A 53 -14.89 -7.96 3.22
CA THR A 53 -14.14 -7.81 1.96
C THR A 53 -12.75 -7.21 2.18
N ARG A 54 -12.59 -6.34 3.19
CA ARG A 54 -11.29 -5.77 3.54
C ARG A 54 -10.34 -6.83 4.08
N ASP A 55 -10.85 -7.76 4.89
CA ASP A 55 -10.08 -8.88 5.43
C ASP A 55 -9.72 -9.89 4.34
N LEU A 56 -10.61 -10.14 3.38
CA LEU A 56 -10.31 -10.96 2.21
C LEU A 56 -9.19 -10.36 1.33
N ILE A 57 -9.20 -9.04 1.10
CA ILE A 57 -8.12 -8.37 0.37
C ILE A 57 -6.80 -8.43 1.16
N ARG A 58 -6.87 -8.27 2.49
CA ARG A 58 -5.70 -8.38 3.38
C ARG A 58 -5.10 -9.78 3.34
N GLU A 59 -5.90 -10.83 3.46
CA GLU A 59 -5.44 -12.22 3.41
C GLU A 59 -4.86 -12.57 2.04
N ARG A 60 -5.57 -12.18 0.96
CA ARG A 60 -5.13 -12.47 -0.41
C ARG A 60 -3.78 -11.85 -0.75
N TRP A 61 -3.53 -10.62 -0.29
CA TRP A 61 -2.32 -9.85 -0.62
C TRP A 61 -1.29 -9.79 0.51
N GLY A 62 -1.55 -10.45 1.64
CA GLY A 62 -0.67 -10.45 2.81
C GLY A 62 -0.55 -9.09 3.51
N LEU A 63 -1.52 -8.20 3.34
CA LEU A 63 -1.48 -6.85 3.88
C LEU A 63 -1.88 -6.83 5.36
N ARG A 64 -0.97 -6.36 6.20
CA ARG A 64 -1.27 -6.02 7.60
C ARG A 64 -1.26 -4.52 7.77
N PHE A 65 -2.41 -3.88 7.52
CA PHE A 65 -2.63 -2.52 8.00
C PHE A 65 -2.81 -2.58 9.52
N PRO A 66 -2.14 -1.73 10.32
CA PRO A 66 -2.54 -1.56 11.70
C PRO A 66 -4.03 -1.18 11.72
N ASP A 67 -4.83 -1.85 12.54
CA ASP A 67 -6.30 -1.62 12.63
C ASP A 67 -6.67 -0.20 13.07
N THR A 68 -5.68 0.55 13.55
CA THR A 68 -5.75 1.99 13.78
C THR A 68 -4.92 2.69 12.71
N ALA A 69 -5.57 3.56 11.93
CA ALA A 69 -4.87 4.52 11.10
C ALA A 69 -4.01 5.39 12.01
N VAL A 70 -2.71 5.09 12.08
CA VAL A 70 -1.75 5.91 12.79
C VAL A 70 -1.46 7.10 11.87
N PRO A 71 -1.80 8.34 12.26
CA PRO A 71 -1.51 9.49 11.43
C PRO A 71 0.01 9.60 11.20
N PRO A 72 0.45 9.97 9.98
CA PRO A 72 1.86 10.16 9.69
C PRO A 72 2.44 11.20 10.65
N GLY A 73 3.42 10.79 11.47
CA GLY A 73 4.03 11.62 12.53
C GLY A 73 3.86 11.08 13.95
N ALA A 74 2.93 10.15 14.19
CA ALA A 74 2.83 9.44 15.47
C ALA A 74 3.89 8.35 15.56
N ARG A 75 5.13 8.77 15.83
CA ARG A 75 6.23 7.88 16.23
C ARG A 75 5.73 7.09 17.44
N ARG A 76 5.70 5.75 17.35
CA ARG A 76 5.46 4.90 18.53
C ARG A 76 6.57 5.18 19.54
N ALA A 77 6.29 6.04 20.50
CA ALA A 77 7.12 6.22 21.67
C ALA A 77 7.10 4.89 22.45
N GLY A 78 8.23 4.19 22.36
CA GLY A 78 8.75 3.16 23.25
C GLY A 78 7.78 2.27 24.02
N VAL A 79 7.84 0.97 23.74
CA VAL A 79 8.01 -0.04 24.80
C VAL A 79 9.05 -1.05 24.32
N LEU A 80 10.31 -0.81 24.66
CA LEU A 80 11.24 -1.90 24.96
C LEU A 80 11.33 -1.93 26.48
N ALA A 81 10.55 -2.81 27.09
CA ALA A 81 10.68 -3.17 28.49
C ALA A 81 11.17 -4.62 28.56
N ALA A 82 12.47 -4.77 28.82
CA ALA A 82 13.09 -5.63 29.84
C ALA A 82 14.57 -5.85 29.48
#